data_AF-A0A2D7K192-F1
#
_entry.id   AF-A0A2D7K192-F1
#
_cell.length_a   1.000
_cell.length_b   1.000
_cell.length_c   1.000
_cell.angle_alpha   90.00
_cell.angle_beta   90.00
_cell.angle_gamma   90.00
#
_symmetry.space_group_name_H-M   'P 1'
#
loop_
_entity.id
_entity.type
_entity.pdbx_description
1 polymer ?
#
loop_
_entity_poly.entity_id
_entity_poly.type
_entity_poly.pdbx_seq_one_letter_code
_entity_poly.pdbx_strand_id
1 'polypeptide(L)' 'HQMHHRYFECNYGSLEIPWDKLFGSFHDGTEEANERMKERRQHIMGK' A
#
# COMPACT_ATOMS: atom_id res chain seq x y z
N HIS A 1 7.00 6.95 4.57
CA HIS A 1 7.34 6.32 5.86
C HIS A 1 6.28 6.49 6.94
N GLN A 2 5.66 7.66 7.14
CA GLN A 2 4.54 7.78 8.09
C GLN A 2 3.42 6.76 7.84
N MET A 3 3.02 6.62 6.58
CA MET A 3 2.03 5.61 6.18
C MET A 3 2.50 4.17 6.43
N HIS A 4 3.79 3.88 6.25
CA HIS A 4 4.38 2.57 6.53
C HIS A 4 4.29 2.20 8.03
N HIS A 5 4.49 3.17 8.93
CA HIS A 5 4.30 2.94 10.36
C HIS A 5 2.82 2.83 10.76
N ARG A 6 1.92 3.51 10.05
CA ARG A 6 0.47 3.43 10.29
C ARG A 6 -0.12 2.11 9.78
N TYR A 7 0.36 1.66 8.63
CA TYR A 7 -0.18 0.51 7.93
C TYR A 7 0.93 -0.46 7.59
N PHE A 8 0.76 -1.69 8.07
CA PHE A 8 1.74 -2.75 7.86
C PHE A 8 2.04 -2.97 6.37
N GLU A 9 1.03 -3.02 5.51
CA GLU A 9 1.14 -3.52 4.12
C GLU A 9 1.58 -2.49 3.05
N CYS A 10 2.14 -1.33 3.39
CA CYS A 10 2.52 -0.31 2.39
C CYS A 10 3.86 0.38 2.65
N ASN A 11 4.44 0.93 1.58
CA ASN A 11 5.60 1.83 1.58
C ASN A 11 6.87 1.26 2.24
N TYR A 12 7.19 -0.01 1.97
CA TYR A 12 8.42 -0.66 2.45
C TYR A 12 9.69 -0.22 1.70
N GLY A 13 9.54 0.18 0.44
CA GLY A 13 10.60 0.63 -0.43
C GLY A 13 10.99 2.09 -0.20
N SER A 14 12.17 2.44 -0.69
CA SER A 14 12.68 3.81 -0.76
C SER A 14 12.58 4.35 -2.19
N LEU A 15 13.00 5.60 -2.43
CA LEU A 15 13.02 6.18 -3.78
C LEU A 15 13.94 5.42 -4.74
N GLU A 16 15.03 4.87 -4.23
CA GLU A 16 16.01 4.09 -5.00
C GLU A 16 15.48 2.68 -5.32
N ILE A 17 14.51 2.21 -4.53
CA ILE A 17 14.01 0.86 -4.54
C ILE A 17 12.46 0.91 -4.61
N PRO A 18 11.88 1.18 -5.79
CA PRO A 18 10.46 1.52 -5.94
C PRO A 18 9.54 0.27 -5.94
N TRP A 19 9.80 -0.70 -5.07
CA TRP A 19 9.02 -1.94 -4.97
C TRP A 19 7.53 -1.69 -4.80
N ASP A 20 7.15 -0.71 -3.98
CA ASP A 20 5.74 -0.40 -3.75
C ASP A 20 5.01 0.13 -4.99
N LYS A 21 5.72 0.76 -5.92
CA LYS A 21 5.14 1.15 -7.21
C LYS A 21 5.04 -0.04 -8.16
N LEU A 22 6.04 -0.92 -8.14
CA LEU A 22 6.08 -2.11 -8.99
C LEU A 22 5.05 -3.17 -8.59
N PHE A 23 4.86 -3.39 -7.29
CA PHE A 23 3.89 -4.35 -6.74
C PHE A 23 2.57 -3.71 -6.33
N GLY A 24 2.44 -2.39 -6.50
CA GLY A 24 1.22 -1.64 -6.26
C GLY A 24 0.89 -1.39 -4.78
N SER A 25 1.76 -1.70 -3.82
CA SER A 25 1.55 -1.43 -2.39
C SER A 25 1.75 0.03 -1.98
N PHE A 26 2.05 0.95 -2.91
CA PHE A 26 2.28 2.36 -2.59
C PHE A 26 1.03 3.05 -2.02
N HIS A 27 1.24 3.86 -0.98
CA HIS A 27 0.17 4.60 -0.30
C HIS A 27 0.61 6.04 0.02
N ASP A 28 -0.05 7.02 -0.59
CA ASP A 28 0.24 8.46 -0.42
C ASP A 28 -0.63 9.13 0.67
N GLY A 29 -1.73 8.50 1.07
CA GLY A 29 -2.62 9.00 2.12
C GLY A 29 -3.98 9.45 1.59
N THR A 30 -4.17 9.43 0.27
CA THR A 30 -5.45 9.75 -0.39
C THR A 30 -6.54 8.71 -0.09
N GLU A 31 -7.81 9.11 -0.28
CA GLU A 31 -8.94 8.18 -0.16
C GLU A 31 -8.83 7.05 -1.19
N GLU A 32 -8.44 7.35 -2.43
CA GLU A 32 -8.22 6.35 -3.48
C GLU A 32 -7.18 5.30 -3.09
N ALA A 33 -6.08 5.71 -2.43
CA ALA A 33 -5.07 4.75 -1.94
C ALA A 33 -5.63 3.84 -0.83
N ASN A 34 -6.50 4.36 0.03
CA ASN A 34 -7.19 3.56 1.04
C ASN A 34 -8.19 2.58 0.40
N GLU A 35 -8.90 2.99 -0.65
CA GLU A 35 -9.83 2.13 -1.40
C GLU A 35 -9.08 0.98 -2.08
N ARG A 36 -8.01 1.27 -2.82
CA ARG A 36 -7.14 0.24 -3.45
C ARG A 36 -6.60 -0.74 -2.41
N MET A 37 -6.17 -0.25 -1.25
CA MET A 37 -5.70 -1.10 -0.15
C MET A 37 -6.82 -2.00 0.38
N LYS A 38 -8.05 -1.47 0.54
CA LYS A 38 -9.22 -2.25 0.98
C LYS A 38 -9.57 -3.34 -0.02
N GLU A 39 -9.58 -3.03 -1.31
CA GLU A 39 -9.82 -4.00 -2.39
C GLU A 39 -8.80 -5.14 -2.37
N ARG A 40 -7.50 -4.82 -2.23
CA ARG A 40 -6.44 -5.84 -2.11
C ARG A 40 -6.67 -6.74 -0.91
N ARG A 41 -7.00 -6.17 0.25
CA ARG A 41 -7.31 -6.97 1.46
C ARG A 41 -8.51 -7.88 1.24
N GLN A 42 -9.57 -7.40 0.59
CA GLN A 42 -10.73 -8.24 0.26
C GLN A 42 -10.35 -9.42 -0.65
N HIS A 43 -9.54 -9.15 -1.68
CA HIS A 43 -9.07 -10.19 -2.60
C HIS A 43 -8.21 -11.26 -1.90
N ILE A 44 -7.30 -10.86 -1.01
CA ILE A 44 -6.45 -11.79 -0.24
C ILE A 44 -7.28 -12.58 0.78
N MET A 45 -8.26 -11.94 1.41
CA MET A 45 -9.08 -12.54 2.47
C MET A 45 -10.27 -13.35 1.93
N GLY A 46 -10.45 -13.44 0.61
CA GLY A 46 -11.45 -14.32 -0.02
C GLY A 46 -12.89 -14.00 0.34
N LYS A 47 -13.25 -12.71 0.41
CA LYS A 47 -14.66 -12.27 0.42
C LYS A 47 -15.04 -11.74 -0.95
#